data_AF-A0A939CGT8-F1
#
_entry.id   AF-A0A939CGT8-F1
#
_cell.length_a   1.000
_cell.length_b   1.000
_cell.length_c   1.000
_cell.angle_alpha   90.00
_cell.angle_beta   90.00
_cell.angle_gamma   90.00
#
_symmetry.space_group_name_H-M   'P 1'
#
loop_
_entity.id
_entity.type
_entity.pdbx_description
1 polymer ?
#
loop_
_entity_poly.entity_id
_entity_poly.type
_entity_poly.pdbx_seq_one_letter_code
_entity_poly.pdbx_strand_id
1 'polypeptide(L)' 'YARNTVTNDVLYKEGLDLLVVPSAELSRGRGGPRCMSMPFWREDL' A
#
# COMPACT_ATOMS: atom_id res chain seq x y z
N TYR A 1 -1.91 3.06 -1.99
CA TYR A 1 -2.99 4.08 -1.90
C TYR A 1 -2.99 4.92 -3.16
N ALA A 2 -4.16 5.21 -3.72
CA ALA A 2 -4.28 5.93 -5.00
C ALA A 2 -3.66 7.33 -4.98
N ARG A 3 -3.66 8.01 -3.83
CA ARG A 3 -3.09 9.37 -3.70
C ARG A 3 -1.57 9.46 -3.87
N ASN A 4 -0.84 8.34 -3.75
CA ASN A 4 0.63 8.31 -3.80
C ASN A 4 1.13 8.06 -5.23
N THR A 5 0.76 8.91 -6.19
CA THR A 5 1.02 8.70 -7.62
C THR A 5 2.51 8.53 -7.93
N VAL A 6 3.36 9.43 -7.43
CA VAL A 6 4.82 9.37 -7.66
C VAL A 6 5.45 8.07 -7.16
N THR A 7 5.11 7.65 -5.94
CA THR A 7 5.65 6.40 -5.37
C THR A 7 5.12 5.18 -6.10
N ASN A 8 3.83 5.16 -6.44
CA ASN A 8 3.24 4.06 -7.20
C ASN A 8 3.94 3.92 -8.57
N ASP A 9 4.19 5.03 -9.27
CA ASP A 9 4.87 5.02 -10.57
C ASP A 9 6.30 4.48 -10.50
N VAL A 10 7.04 4.83 -9.44
CA VAL A 10 8.38 4.27 -9.22
C VAL A 10 8.30 2.76 -9.00
N LEU A 11 7.39 2.30 -8.14
CA LEU A 11 7.24 0.88 -7.83
C LEU A 11 6.78 0.07 -9.05
N TYR A 12 5.90 0.62 -9.90
CA TYR A 12 5.54 0.00 -11.18
C TYR A 12 6.73 -0.14 -12.13
N LYS A 13 7.61 0.87 -12.20
CA LYS A 13 8.83 0.82 -13.03
C LYS A 13 9.83 -0.23 -12.55
N GLU A 14 9.87 -0.49 -11.25
CA GLU A 14 10.66 -1.57 -10.66
C GLU A 14 10.02 -2.96 -10.83
N GLY A 15 8.89 -3.06 -11.55
CA GLY A 15 8.25 -4.33 -11.88
C GLY A 15 7.34 -4.90 -10.79
N LEU A 16 6.98 -4.11 -9.78
CA LEU A 16 6.05 -4.53 -8.72
C LEU A 16 4.60 -4.38 -9.18
N ASP A 17 3.79 -5.41 -8.93
CA ASP A 17 2.33 -5.32 -9.08
C ASP A 17 1.70 -4.69 -7.83
N LEU A 18 0.94 -3.61 -8.01
CA LEU A 18 0.38 -2.83 -6.92
C LEU A 18 -1.14 -2.90 -6.90
N LEU A 19 -1.69 -3.43 -5.81
CA LEU A 19 -3.12 -3.37 -5.52
C LEU A 19 -3.46 -2.02 -4.87
N VAL A 20 -3.79 -1.04 -5.72
CA VAL A 20 -4.05 0.34 -5.29
C VAL A 20 -5.51 0.51 -4.84
N VAL A 21 -5.69 0.94 -3.58
CA VAL A 21 -7.02 1.29 -3.03
C VAL A 21 -7.21 2.81 -2.87
N PRO A 22 -8.46 3.33 -3.01
CA PRO A 22 -8.80 4.70 -2.67
C PRO A 22 -8.47 5.02 -1.20
N SER A 23 -8.02 6.24 -0.92
CA SER A 23 -7.45 6.59 0.39
C SER A 23 -8.04 7.83 1.04
N ALA A 24 -9.15 8.38 0.54
CA ALA A 24 -9.70 9.68 0.95
C ALA A 24 -9.82 9.82 2.49
N GLU A 25 -10.68 9.02 3.11
CA GLU A 25 -10.90 9.10 4.57
C GLU A 25 -9.84 8.38 5.40
N LEU A 26 -9.41 7.18 4.98
CA LEU A 26 -8.45 6.37 5.74
C LEU A 26 -7.10 7.08 5.96
N SER A 27 -6.63 7.86 4.98
CA SER A 27 -5.37 8.57 5.12
C SER A 27 -5.42 9.71 6.16
N ARG A 28 -6.62 10.17 6.56
CA ARG A 28 -6.77 11.18 7.63
C ARG A 28 -6.34 10.64 8.99
N GLY A 29 -6.46 9.32 9.20
CA GLY A 29 -5.93 8.62 10.36
C GLY A 29 -4.40 8.49 10.37
N ARG A 30 -3.71 9.06 9.37
CA ARG A 30 -2.24 9.04 9.22
C ARG A 30 -1.63 7.63 9.09
N GLY A 31 -2.44 6.65 8.68
CA GLY A 31 -2.05 5.23 8.59
C GLY A 31 -2.07 4.68 7.17
N GLY A 32 -1.01 3.93 6.83
CA GLY A 32 -0.94 3.11 5.61
C GLY A 32 -1.60 1.74 5.79
N PRO A 33 -1.75 0.94 4.71
CA PRO A 33 -2.24 -0.44 4.80
C PRO A 33 -1.40 -1.30 5.75
N ARG A 34 -0.09 -1.04 5.86
CA ARG A 34 0.77 -1.72 6.82
C ARG A 34 0.43 -1.39 8.28
N CYS A 35 0.08 -0.14 8.58
CA CYS A 35 -0.35 0.29 9.91
C CYS A 35 -1.70 -0.33 10.32
N MET A 36 -2.52 -0.72 9.34
CA MET A 36 -3.87 -1.27 9.54
C MET A 36 -3.93 -2.80 9.46
N SER A 37 -2.78 -3.48 9.44
CA SER A 37 -2.73 -4.94 9.32
C SER A 37 -1.82 -5.56 10.39
N MET A 38 -2.21 -6.75 10.83
CA MET A 38 -1.44 -7.59 11.74
C MET A 38 -1.34 -9.00 11.15
N PRO A 39 -0.28 -9.33 10.40
CA PRO A 39 -0.11 -10.67 9.85
C PRO A 39 0.02 -11.67 11.00
N PHE A 40 -0.84 -12.67 11.00
CA PHE A 40 -0.81 -13.74 11.99
C PHE A 40 0.02 -14.96 11.53
N TRP A 41 0.02 -15.22 10.22
CA TRP A 41 0.78 -16.31 9.59
C TRP A 41 1.23 -15.90 8.18
N ARG A 42 2.37 -16.41 7.73
CA ARG A 42 2.89 -16.30 6.36
C ARG A 42 3.55 -17.62 5.97
N GLU A 43 3.51 -17.96 4.69
CA GLU A 43 4.27 -19.09 4.13
C GLU A 43 5.78 -18.78 4.17
N ASP A 44 6.60 -19.83 4.18
CA ASP A 44 8.05 -19.68 4.06
C ASP A 44 8.43 -19.08 2.70
N LEU A 45 9.55 -18.36 2.69
CA LEU A 45 10.05 -17.63 1.52
C LEU A 45 10.61 -18.56 0.43
#